data_AF-A0A4Q1CQM7-F1
#
_entry.id   AF-A0A4Q1CQM7-F1
#
_cell.length_a   1.000
_cell.length_b   1.000
_cell.length_c   1.000
_cell.angle_alpha   90.00
_cell.angle_beta   90.00
_cell.angle_gamma   90.00
#
_symmetry.space_group_name_H-M   'P 1'
#
loop_
_entity.id
_entity.type
_entity.pdbx_description
1 polymer ?
#
loop_
_entity_poly.entity_id
_entity_poly.type
_entity_poly.pdbx_seq_one_letter_code
_entity_poly.pdbx_strand_id
1 'polypeptide(L)'
;MAEHPIYRNALNAIQVGVEDFNDGSPPRLSSAVRNLTAGILLLCKEKLRRLSPEDEILIWKQISPSLDDDGKVVFEGSGKTTVDVSEIISRFKSLDIELDASLLQRITGVRNRVEHHHVEDVGQIRGAFADGLLFLSKFMPKHLDVDPQDEIEEDAWSLLVEEKEVEDRLRDECRASYAQIGGPKPLTDAIEREGCPECSSQLIRQTQPNNTNPFDACWACRACGHTGSNQEWLGRILPSFFAGASFLAAKDGGPDPLDTCPDCNEEAYVYEEKMCLACGFKLKPRECAVCSVPLGLDEYGETICSYHRYVAEKERDR
;
A
#
# COMPACT_ATOMS: atom_id res chain seq x y z
N MET A 1 17.55 5.55 32.95
CA MET A 1 18.57 5.45 31.89
C MET A 1 18.41 6.66 31.01
N ALA A 2 19.50 7.27 30.52
CA ALA A 2 19.37 8.40 29.59
C ALA A 2 18.64 7.95 28.32
N GLU A 3 17.72 8.77 27.84
CA GLU A 3 16.96 8.53 26.61
C GLU A 3 17.92 8.42 25.41
N HIS A 4 17.76 7.40 24.56
CA HIS A 4 18.66 7.21 23.42
C HIS A 4 18.41 8.30 22.35
N PRO A 5 19.45 8.87 21.71
CA PRO A 5 19.28 9.96 20.74
C PRO A 5 18.33 9.63 19.58
N ILE A 6 18.28 8.37 19.12
CA ILE A 6 17.36 7.94 18.05
C ILE A 6 15.89 8.15 18.47
N TYR A 7 15.55 7.76 19.70
CA TYR A 7 14.18 7.89 20.21
C TYR A 7 13.80 9.36 20.37
N ARG A 8 14.68 10.17 21.00
CA ARG A 8 14.43 11.61 21.14
C ARG A 8 14.32 12.33 19.79
N ASN A 9 15.17 11.97 18.83
CA ASN A 9 15.09 12.51 17.46
C ASN A 9 13.79 12.10 16.76
N ALA A 10 13.27 10.91 17.05
CA ALA A 10 12.00 10.46 16.50
C ALA A 10 10.84 11.35 16.99
N LEU A 11 10.76 11.58 18.30
CA LEU A 11 9.74 12.43 18.91
C LEU A 11 9.86 13.88 18.43
N ASN A 12 11.06 14.45 18.42
CA ASN A 12 11.30 15.80 17.90
C ASN A 12 10.88 15.94 16.43
N ALA A 13 11.14 14.93 15.60
CA ALA A 13 10.74 14.96 14.19
C ALA A 13 9.20 14.91 14.05
N ILE A 14 8.50 14.10 14.85
CA ILE A 14 7.03 14.08 14.83
C ILE A 14 6.48 15.44 15.25
N GLN A 15 7.00 16.01 16.35
CA GLN A 15 6.62 17.32 16.87
C GLN A 15 6.75 18.41 15.80
N VAL A 16 7.94 18.57 15.20
CA VAL A 16 8.18 19.55 14.14
C VAL A 16 7.29 19.27 12.92
N GLY A 17 7.03 18.00 12.62
CA GLY A 17 6.11 17.62 11.57
C GLY A 17 4.70 18.16 11.79
N VAL A 18 4.18 18.04 13.00
CA VAL A 18 2.85 18.55 13.39
C VAL A 18 2.82 20.08 13.41
N GLU A 19 3.86 20.73 13.93
CA GLU A 19 3.98 22.20 13.91
C GLU A 19 3.98 22.76 12.49
N ASP A 20 4.76 22.16 11.59
CA ASP A 20 4.81 22.53 10.17
C ASP A 20 3.46 22.26 9.47
N PHE A 21 2.74 21.21 9.87
CA PHE A 21 1.40 20.94 9.33
C PHE A 21 0.41 22.02 9.75
N ASN A 22 0.45 22.43 11.03
CA ASN A 22 -0.43 23.47 11.58
C ASN A 22 -0.19 24.85 10.94
N ASP A 23 1.06 25.17 10.59
CA ASP A 23 1.38 26.39 9.82
C ASP A 23 0.64 26.42 8.47
N GLY A 24 0.54 25.27 7.81
CA GLY A 24 -0.29 25.08 6.62
C GLY A 24 0.21 25.76 5.35
N SER A 25 1.32 26.51 5.38
CA SER A 25 1.89 27.09 4.16
C SER A 25 2.46 25.99 3.24
N PRO A 26 2.41 26.14 1.90
CA PRO A 26 2.86 25.07 0.99
C PRO A 26 4.29 24.55 1.23
N PRO A 27 5.30 25.40 1.54
CA PRO A 27 6.64 24.91 1.90
C PRO A 27 6.65 24.10 3.20
N ARG A 28 5.80 24.46 4.16
CA ARG A 28 5.72 23.83 5.47
C ARG A 28 5.00 22.49 5.41
N LEU A 29 3.95 22.38 4.59
CA LEU A 29 3.30 21.09 4.32
C LEU A 29 4.27 20.01 3.78
N SER A 30 5.22 20.38 2.92
CA SER A 30 6.29 19.46 2.50
C SER A 30 7.23 19.06 3.63
N SER A 31 7.58 20.01 4.48
CA SER A 31 8.41 19.76 5.66
C SER A 31 7.69 18.84 6.65
N ALA A 32 6.40 19.09 6.86
CA ALA A 32 5.52 18.37 7.76
C ALA A 32 5.53 16.86 7.47
N VAL A 33 5.23 16.46 6.23
CA VAL A 33 5.18 15.04 5.86
C VAL A 33 6.55 14.36 5.93
N ARG A 34 7.63 15.09 5.60
CA ARG A 34 9.01 14.57 5.70
C ARG A 34 9.37 14.28 7.15
N ASN A 35 9.07 15.22 8.04
CA ASN A 35 9.37 15.12 9.46
C ASN A 35 8.52 14.04 10.14
N LEU A 36 7.21 13.96 9.85
CA LEU A 36 6.34 12.88 10.31
C LEU A 36 6.88 11.50 9.88
N THR A 37 7.21 11.36 8.58
CA THR A 37 7.73 10.10 8.05
C THR A 37 9.08 9.74 8.67
N ALA A 38 9.99 10.71 8.83
CA ALA A 38 11.28 10.49 9.45
C ALA A 38 11.14 10.01 10.90
N GLY A 39 10.27 10.66 11.69
CA GLY A 39 10.01 10.27 13.07
C GLY A 39 9.47 8.85 13.20
N ILE A 40 8.47 8.49 12.39
CA ILE A 40 7.91 7.12 12.36
C ILE A 40 8.99 6.07 12.01
N LEU A 41 9.85 6.35 11.03
CA LEU A 41 10.94 5.44 10.68
C LEU A 41 12.00 5.34 11.77
N LEU A 42 12.27 6.42 12.51
CA LEU A 42 13.17 6.41 13.66
C LEU A 42 12.59 5.59 14.82
N LEU A 43 11.28 5.61 15.07
CA LEU A 43 10.64 4.73 16.05
C LEU A 43 10.80 3.25 15.68
N CYS A 44 10.63 2.91 14.40
CA CYS A 44 10.91 1.56 13.91
C CYS A 44 12.38 1.16 14.15
N LYS A 45 13.32 2.07 13.89
CA LYS A 45 14.75 1.84 14.13
C LYS A 45 15.07 1.73 15.61
N GLU A 46 14.40 2.48 16.48
CA GLU A 46 14.55 2.33 17.93
C GLU A 46 14.12 0.93 18.39
N LYS A 47 13.03 0.38 17.82
CA LYS A 47 12.65 -1.01 18.12
C LYS A 47 13.76 -2.01 17.73
N LEU A 48 14.34 -1.85 16.54
CA LEU A 48 15.46 -2.69 16.09
C LEU A 48 16.67 -2.52 17.01
N ARG A 49 17.00 -1.28 17.39
CA ARG A 49 18.09 -1.00 18.31
C ARG A 49 17.89 -1.69 19.66
N ARG A 50 16.70 -1.61 20.26
CA ARG A 50 16.37 -2.29 21.53
C ARG A 50 16.49 -3.82 21.46
N LEU A 51 16.37 -4.41 20.27
CA LEU A 51 16.54 -5.85 20.03
C LEU A 51 17.95 -6.23 19.59
N SER A 52 18.81 -5.24 19.33
CA SER A 52 20.14 -5.48 18.81
C SER A 52 21.02 -6.09 19.91
N PRO A 53 21.68 -7.24 19.68
CA PRO A 53 22.55 -7.87 20.67
C PRO A 53 23.77 -7.00 21.03
N GLU A 54 24.23 -6.21 20.07
CA GLU A 54 25.16 -5.08 20.26
C GLU A 54 24.44 -3.80 19.83
N ASP A 55 24.63 -2.70 20.55
CA ASP A 55 23.89 -1.46 20.32
C ASP A 55 23.93 -1.11 18.82
N GLU A 56 22.74 -0.95 18.23
CA GLU A 56 22.53 -0.54 16.82
C GLU A 56 22.71 -1.58 15.70
N ILE A 57 23.17 -2.83 15.92
CA ILE A 57 23.47 -3.70 14.75
C ILE A 57 22.30 -3.92 13.79
N LEU A 58 21.07 -4.03 14.32
CA LEU A 58 19.87 -4.20 13.52
C LEU A 58 19.38 -2.91 12.85
N ILE A 59 20.03 -1.77 13.03
CA ILE A 59 19.71 -0.52 12.31
C ILE A 59 20.61 -0.32 11.08
N TRP A 60 21.77 -0.98 11.01
CA TRP A 60 22.71 -0.86 9.89
C TRP A 60 22.23 -1.60 8.66
N LYS A 61 22.31 -0.96 7.48
CA LYS A 61 21.86 -1.58 6.22
C LYS A 61 22.71 -2.79 5.85
N GLN A 62 24.03 -2.65 5.93
CA GLN A 62 24.98 -3.73 5.70
C GLN A 62 25.56 -4.21 7.03
N ILE A 63 25.63 -5.53 7.18
CA ILE A 63 26.22 -6.20 8.35
C ILE A 63 27.32 -7.12 7.82
N SER A 64 28.53 -6.98 8.34
CA SER A 64 29.70 -7.75 7.92
C SER A 64 30.31 -8.49 9.10
N PRO A 65 30.78 -9.74 8.92
CA PRO A 65 31.55 -10.41 9.96
C PRO A 65 32.95 -9.80 10.09
N SER A 66 33.41 -9.59 11.32
CA SER A 66 34.78 -9.23 11.70
C SER A 66 35.28 -10.18 12.80
N LEU A 67 36.59 -10.17 13.07
CA LEU A 67 37.16 -10.89 14.20
C LEU A 67 37.41 -9.90 15.34
N ASP A 68 36.93 -10.21 16.53
CA ASP A 68 37.27 -9.47 17.74
C ASP A 68 38.72 -9.76 18.21
N ASP A 69 39.14 -9.08 19.27
CA ASP A 69 40.48 -9.23 19.86
C ASP A 69 40.77 -10.67 20.37
N ASP A 70 39.72 -11.46 20.64
CA ASP A 70 39.80 -12.86 21.06
C ASP A 70 39.76 -13.85 19.87
N GLY A 71 39.67 -13.34 18.64
CA GLY A 71 39.58 -14.13 17.40
C GLY A 71 38.21 -14.78 17.18
N LYS A 72 37.15 -14.31 17.85
CA LYS A 72 35.78 -14.73 17.61
C LYS A 72 35.13 -13.91 16.51
N VAL A 73 34.25 -14.54 15.75
CA VAL A 73 33.45 -13.83 14.74
C VAL A 73 32.40 -12.99 15.46
N VAL A 74 32.51 -11.68 15.31
CA VAL A 74 31.48 -10.70 15.68
C VAL A 74 30.90 -10.10 14.40
N PHE A 75 29.72 -9.50 14.51
CA PHE A 75 29.09 -8.82 13.39
C PHE A 75 29.13 -7.33 13.67
N GLU A 76 29.52 -6.55 12.67
CA GLU A 76 29.56 -5.10 12.77
C GLU A 76 28.73 -4.46 11.66
N GLY A 77 28.15 -3.30 11.96
CA GLY A 77 27.57 -2.45 10.94
C GLY A 77 28.63 -1.97 9.97
N SER A 78 28.39 -2.16 8.67
CA SER A 78 29.29 -1.68 7.62
C SER A 78 28.64 -0.60 6.74
N GLY A 79 29.45 0.34 6.27
CA GLY A 79 28.98 1.46 5.45
C GLY A 79 28.52 2.68 6.25
N LYS A 80 27.72 3.55 5.61
CA LYS A 80 27.23 4.83 6.17
C LYS A 80 25.71 4.94 6.19
N THR A 81 25.01 3.86 5.86
CA THR A 81 23.56 3.87 5.65
C THR A 81 22.86 2.97 6.66
N THR A 82 21.71 3.43 7.12
CA THR A 82 20.81 2.66 7.96
C THR A 82 19.68 2.09 7.13
N VAL A 83 18.92 1.17 7.72
CA VAL A 83 17.80 0.52 7.05
C VAL A 83 16.78 1.52 6.49
N ASP A 84 16.30 1.24 5.29
CA ASP A 84 15.15 1.92 4.70
C ASP A 84 13.82 1.20 5.06
N VAL A 85 12.69 1.68 4.52
CA VAL A 85 11.35 1.12 4.77
C VAL A 85 11.27 -0.36 4.43
N SER A 86 11.79 -0.74 3.27
CA SER A 86 11.72 -2.12 2.78
C SER A 86 12.54 -3.05 3.67
N GLU A 87 13.71 -2.58 4.11
CA GLU A 87 14.59 -3.30 5.02
C GLU A 87 14.01 -3.40 6.44
N ILE A 88 13.35 -2.34 6.94
CA ILE A 88 12.61 -2.37 8.21
C ILE A 88 11.54 -3.46 8.16
N ILE A 89 10.67 -3.44 7.13
CA ILE A 89 9.59 -4.43 6.98
C ILE A 89 10.15 -5.86 6.90
N SER A 90 11.21 -6.05 6.12
CA SER A 90 11.89 -7.36 5.98
C SER A 90 12.46 -7.85 7.31
N ARG A 91 13.13 -6.97 8.08
CA ARG A 91 13.71 -7.31 9.38
C ARG A 91 12.64 -7.64 10.40
N PHE A 92 11.58 -6.84 10.47
CA PHE A 92 10.47 -7.09 11.38
C PHE A 92 9.83 -8.45 11.10
N LYS A 93 9.60 -8.77 9.82
CA LYS A 93 9.12 -10.10 9.41
C LYS A 93 10.07 -11.21 9.83
N SER A 94 11.39 -11.05 9.66
CA SER A 94 12.37 -12.06 10.07
C SER A 94 12.47 -12.26 11.59
N LEU A 95 12.15 -11.22 12.36
CA LEU A 95 12.19 -11.20 13.82
C LEU A 95 10.81 -11.46 14.46
N ASP A 96 9.82 -11.83 13.65
CA ASP A 96 8.42 -12.06 14.08
C ASP A 96 7.80 -10.85 14.82
N ILE A 97 8.15 -9.64 14.38
CA ILE A 97 7.60 -8.38 14.89
C ILE A 97 6.41 -8.01 14.02
N GLU A 98 5.22 -8.04 14.62
CA GLU A 98 4.00 -7.62 13.93
C GLU A 98 4.07 -6.13 13.55
N LEU A 99 3.71 -5.80 12.32
CA LEU A 99 3.69 -4.44 11.80
C LEU A 99 2.64 -4.34 10.71
N ASP A 100 1.85 -3.28 10.74
CA ASP A 100 1.02 -2.91 9.59
C ASP A 100 1.90 -2.31 8.49
N ALA A 101 2.50 -3.19 7.69
CA ALA A 101 3.38 -2.80 6.58
C ALA A 101 2.65 -1.91 5.57
N SER A 102 1.35 -2.15 5.36
CA SER A 102 0.51 -1.36 4.45
C SER A 102 0.38 0.09 4.93
N LEU A 103 0.13 0.29 6.22
CA LEU A 103 0.04 1.62 6.85
C LEU A 103 1.38 2.36 6.74
N LEU A 104 2.50 1.70 7.04
CA LEU A 104 3.82 2.31 6.92
C LEU A 104 4.16 2.70 5.47
N GLN A 105 3.80 1.85 4.50
CA GLN A 105 3.99 2.13 3.07
C GLN A 105 3.13 3.30 2.60
N ARG A 106 1.88 3.42 3.06
CA ARG A 106 1.02 4.58 2.73
C ARG A 106 1.63 5.89 3.21
N ILE A 107 2.02 5.97 4.48
CA ILE A 107 2.64 7.18 5.07
C ILE A 107 3.89 7.58 4.27
N THR A 108 4.78 6.62 4.02
CA THR A 108 6.04 6.87 3.32
C THR A 108 5.85 7.17 1.82
N GLY A 109 4.79 6.64 1.22
CA GLY A 109 4.39 6.92 -0.16
C GLY A 109 3.94 8.37 -0.37
N VAL A 110 3.24 8.97 0.61
CA VAL A 110 2.85 10.39 0.53
C VAL A 110 4.08 11.29 0.49
N ARG A 111 5.08 11.05 1.34
CA ARG A 111 6.36 11.78 1.29
C ARG A 111 7.01 11.69 -0.09
N ASN A 112 7.10 10.49 -0.68
CA ASN A 112 7.73 10.33 -2.00
C ASN A 112 7.02 11.17 -3.07
N ARG A 113 5.68 11.18 -3.07
CA ARG A 113 4.91 11.99 -4.03
C ARG A 113 5.11 13.49 -3.81
N VAL A 114 5.11 13.95 -2.56
CA VAL A 114 5.38 15.35 -2.21
C VAL A 114 6.80 15.78 -2.61
N GLU A 115 7.77 14.86 -2.63
CA GLU A 115 9.12 15.13 -3.13
C GLU A 115 9.23 15.20 -4.66
N HIS A 116 8.30 14.57 -5.39
CA HIS A 116 8.31 14.47 -6.84
C HIS A 116 7.27 15.36 -7.56
N HIS A 117 6.25 15.85 -6.86
CA HIS A 117 5.15 16.67 -7.41
C HIS A 117 4.96 17.97 -6.61
N HIS A 118 4.31 18.98 -7.21
CA HIS A 118 3.94 20.19 -6.49
C HIS A 118 2.96 19.89 -5.35
N VAL A 119 3.13 20.59 -4.23
CA VAL A 119 2.32 20.52 -3.00
C VAL A 119 0.93 21.12 -3.24
N GLU A 120 0.12 20.47 -4.08
CA GLU A 120 -1.25 20.91 -4.37
C GLU A 120 -2.30 20.07 -3.63
N ASP A 121 -1.91 18.95 -3.02
CA ASP A 121 -2.84 18.01 -2.40
C ASP A 121 -2.69 17.97 -0.87
N VAL A 122 -3.24 19.00 -0.20
CA VAL A 122 -3.34 19.08 1.26
C VAL A 122 -4.11 17.88 1.83
N GLY A 123 -5.06 17.32 1.06
CA GLY A 123 -5.84 16.15 1.47
C GLY A 123 -4.99 14.90 1.67
N GLN A 124 -4.01 14.65 0.79
CA GLN A 124 -3.05 13.56 0.97
C GLN A 124 -2.22 13.71 2.24
N ILE A 125 -1.76 14.93 2.52
CA ILE A 125 -0.92 15.21 3.68
C ILE A 125 -1.74 15.00 4.96
N ARG A 126 -2.97 15.53 5.00
CA ARG A 126 -3.93 15.25 6.10
C ARG A 126 -4.10 13.74 6.34
N GLY A 127 -4.34 12.97 5.27
CA GLY A 127 -4.43 11.52 5.35
C GLY A 127 -3.18 10.86 5.95
N ALA A 128 -1.98 11.38 5.62
CA ALA A 128 -0.72 10.90 6.19
C ALA A 128 -0.60 11.18 7.70
N PHE A 129 -1.08 12.33 8.19
CA PHE A 129 -1.10 12.65 9.63
C PHE A 129 -2.11 11.78 10.39
N ALA A 130 -3.28 11.54 9.81
CA ALA A 130 -4.27 10.60 10.35
C ALA A 130 -3.71 9.16 10.42
N ASP A 131 -3.09 8.68 9.34
CA ASP A 131 -2.40 7.39 9.31
C ASP A 131 -1.22 7.36 10.30
N GLY A 132 -0.50 8.47 10.45
CA GLY A 132 0.56 8.67 11.42
C GLY A 132 0.08 8.47 12.86
N LEU A 133 -1.03 9.10 13.26
CA LEU A 133 -1.62 8.88 14.58
C LEU A 133 -1.99 7.41 14.78
N LEU A 134 -2.64 6.78 13.79
CA LEU A 134 -3.01 5.36 13.85
C LEU A 134 -1.78 4.47 14.03
N PHE A 135 -0.69 4.80 13.33
CA PHE A 135 0.58 4.09 13.45
C PHE A 135 1.14 4.22 14.86
N LEU A 136 1.27 5.45 15.37
CA LEU A 136 1.84 5.74 16.69
C LEU A 136 1.05 5.03 17.80
N SER A 137 -0.28 5.13 17.75
CA SER A 137 -1.22 4.52 18.71
C SER A 137 -1.16 2.99 18.75
N LYS A 138 -0.80 2.34 17.64
CA LYS A 138 -0.62 0.88 17.58
C LYS A 138 0.81 0.47 17.91
N PHE A 139 1.78 1.20 17.37
CA PHE A 139 3.18 0.80 17.36
C PHE A 139 3.87 1.04 18.70
N MET A 140 3.72 2.24 19.26
CA MET A 140 4.46 2.64 20.47
C MET A 140 4.08 1.79 21.69
N PRO A 141 2.79 1.56 22.02
CA PRO A 141 2.43 0.72 23.16
C PRO A 141 2.89 -0.73 22.97
N LYS A 142 2.69 -1.29 21.77
CA LYS A 142 2.98 -2.69 21.48
C LYS A 142 4.46 -3.02 21.41
N HIS A 143 5.27 -2.12 20.84
CA HIS A 143 6.67 -2.43 20.54
C HIS A 143 7.67 -1.65 21.38
N LEU A 144 7.30 -0.49 21.91
CA LEU A 144 8.15 0.37 22.72
C LEU A 144 7.71 0.49 24.19
N ASP A 145 6.57 -0.08 24.55
CA ASP A 145 6.01 -0.10 25.92
C ASP A 145 5.79 1.30 26.50
N VAL A 146 5.33 2.22 25.65
CA VAL A 146 5.05 3.63 25.99
C VAL A 146 3.75 4.08 25.31
N ASP A 147 2.99 4.94 25.99
CA ASP A 147 1.82 5.59 25.41
C ASP A 147 2.27 6.82 24.61
N PRO A 148 1.96 6.93 23.31
CA PRO A 148 2.32 8.10 22.52
C PRO A 148 1.74 9.42 23.07
N GLN A 149 0.61 9.39 23.79
CA GLN A 149 0.03 10.58 24.42
C GLN A 149 0.92 11.16 25.53
N ASP A 150 1.67 10.30 26.23
CA ASP A 150 2.58 10.72 27.30
C ASP A 150 3.93 11.24 26.77
N GLU A 151 4.25 10.91 25.52
CA GLU A 151 5.57 11.12 24.91
C GLU A 151 5.58 12.28 23.91
N ILE A 152 4.44 12.56 23.26
CA ILE A 152 4.26 13.66 22.29
C ILE A 152 3.65 14.86 23.01
N GLU A 153 4.08 16.07 22.69
CA GLU A 153 3.56 17.28 23.34
C GLU A 153 2.05 17.41 23.13
N GLU A 154 1.35 17.88 24.17
CA GLU A 154 -0.12 17.88 24.24
C GLU A 154 -0.79 18.57 23.04
N ASP A 155 -0.27 19.72 22.60
CA ASP A 155 -0.79 20.45 21.44
C ASP A 155 -0.62 19.66 20.14
N ALA A 156 0.53 19.01 19.95
CA ALA A 156 0.80 18.22 18.76
C ALA A 156 -0.02 16.92 18.74
N TRP A 157 -0.16 16.27 19.89
CA TRP A 157 -1.01 15.10 20.04
C TRP A 157 -2.48 15.44 19.75
N SER A 158 -2.98 16.53 20.31
CA SER A 158 -4.36 16.99 20.10
C SER A 158 -4.64 17.27 18.63
N LEU A 159 -3.71 17.92 17.92
CA LEU A 159 -3.85 18.18 16.49
C LEU A 159 -3.91 16.87 15.67
N LEU A 160 -3.05 15.89 15.98
CA LEU A 160 -3.10 14.58 15.32
C LEU A 160 -4.45 13.89 15.51
N VAL A 161 -5.00 13.94 16.73
CA VAL A 161 -6.33 13.38 17.06
C VAL A 161 -7.42 14.07 16.25
N GLU A 162 -7.44 15.40 16.23
CA GLU A 162 -8.43 16.17 15.45
C GLU A 162 -8.38 15.82 13.95
N GLU A 163 -7.18 15.75 13.36
CA GLU A 163 -7.02 15.40 11.96
C GLU A 163 -7.48 13.97 11.66
N LYS A 164 -7.23 13.03 12.58
CA LYS A 164 -7.73 11.66 12.46
C LYS A 164 -9.24 11.60 12.51
N GLU A 165 -9.88 12.32 13.43
CA GLU A 165 -11.34 12.37 13.53
C GLU A 165 -11.98 12.97 12.27
N VAL A 166 -11.37 14.03 11.71
CA VAL A 166 -11.82 14.61 10.44
C VAL A 166 -11.69 13.58 9.32
N GLU A 167 -10.53 12.94 9.16
CA GLU A 167 -10.28 11.94 8.12
C GLU A 167 -11.24 10.75 8.22
N ASP A 168 -11.49 10.23 9.43
CA ASP A 168 -12.42 9.12 9.66
C ASP A 168 -13.84 9.47 9.26
N ARG A 169 -14.34 10.64 9.68
CA ARG A 169 -15.67 11.11 9.26
C ARG A 169 -15.78 11.22 7.74
N LEU A 170 -14.76 11.80 7.09
CA LEU A 170 -14.74 11.93 5.63
C LEU A 170 -14.73 10.57 4.94
N ARG A 171 -13.97 9.60 5.48
CA ARG A 171 -13.89 8.23 4.97
C ARG A 171 -15.20 7.48 5.12
N ASP A 172 -15.89 7.65 6.26
CA ASP A 172 -17.19 7.05 6.50
C ASP A 172 -18.27 7.61 5.57
N GLU A 173 -18.30 8.94 5.36
CA GLU A 173 -19.17 9.58 4.36
C GLU A 173 -18.91 9.04 2.94
N CYS A 174 -17.62 8.88 2.61
CA CYS A 174 -17.17 8.33 1.34
C CYS A 174 -17.63 6.87 1.16
N ARG A 175 -17.41 6.00 2.13
CA ARG A 175 -17.86 4.60 2.14
C ARG A 175 -19.37 4.45 2.08
N ALA A 176 -20.09 5.27 2.84
CA ALA A 176 -21.55 5.28 2.82
C ALA A 176 -22.11 5.53 1.41
N SER A 177 -21.40 6.28 0.56
CA SER A 177 -21.85 6.55 -0.81
C SER A 177 -21.96 5.29 -1.67
N TYR A 178 -21.13 4.27 -1.46
CA TYR A 178 -21.13 3.02 -2.23
C TYR A 178 -21.45 1.78 -1.39
N ALA A 179 -21.98 1.95 -0.18
CA ALA A 179 -22.35 0.84 0.70
C ALA A 179 -23.43 -0.09 0.11
N GLN A 180 -24.23 0.40 -0.85
CA GLN A 180 -25.27 -0.38 -1.55
C GLN A 180 -24.81 -0.90 -2.92
N ILE A 181 -23.53 -0.70 -3.28
CA ILE A 181 -23.00 -1.20 -4.55
C ILE A 181 -22.93 -2.73 -4.50
N GLY A 182 -23.48 -3.38 -5.52
CA GLY A 182 -23.37 -4.83 -5.67
C GLY A 182 -22.01 -5.24 -6.23
N GLY A 183 -21.90 -6.53 -6.56
CA GLY A 183 -20.74 -7.09 -7.24
C GLY A 183 -19.77 -7.84 -6.33
N PRO A 184 -18.65 -8.32 -6.89
CA PRO A 184 -17.64 -9.06 -6.14
C PRO A 184 -16.98 -8.20 -5.07
N LYS A 185 -16.77 -8.78 -3.88
CA LYS A 185 -16.12 -8.10 -2.76
C LYS A 185 -14.71 -7.57 -3.08
N PRO A 186 -13.86 -8.28 -3.87
CA PRO A 186 -12.55 -7.75 -4.25
C PRO A 186 -12.58 -6.38 -4.96
N LEU A 187 -13.71 -6.02 -5.59
CA LEU A 187 -13.87 -4.70 -6.22
C LEU A 187 -13.84 -3.58 -5.18
N THR A 188 -14.68 -3.69 -4.14
CA THR A 188 -14.73 -2.69 -3.06
C THR A 188 -13.50 -2.77 -2.17
N ASP A 189 -12.99 -3.99 -1.92
CA ASP A 189 -11.75 -4.17 -1.13
C ASP A 189 -10.56 -3.49 -1.83
N ALA A 190 -10.47 -3.54 -3.17
CA ALA A 190 -9.44 -2.82 -3.92
C ALA A 190 -9.56 -1.31 -3.79
N ILE A 191 -10.76 -0.76 -3.93
CA ILE A 191 -11.01 0.68 -3.77
C ILE A 191 -10.64 1.14 -2.35
N GLU A 192 -11.05 0.40 -1.32
CA GLU A 192 -10.77 0.76 0.06
C GLU A 192 -9.29 0.68 0.42
N ARG A 193 -8.56 -0.29 -0.17
CA ARG A 193 -7.16 -0.53 0.16
C ARG A 193 -6.20 0.34 -0.64
N GLU A 194 -6.40 0.41 -1.96
CA GLU A 194 -5.51 1.13 -2.88
C GLU A 194 -5.90 2.61 -3.01
N GLY A 195 -7.18 2.94 -2.86
CA GLY A 195 -7.68 4.30 -2.89
C GLY A 195 -7.68 4.93 -4.29
N CYS A 196 -7.33 6.21 -4.35
CA CYS A 196 -7.33 6.98 -5.60
C CYS A 196 -6.10 6.67 -6.45
N PRO A 197 -6.23 6.42 -7.76
CA PRO A 197 -5.09 6.13 -8.61
C PRO A 197 -4.18 7.35 -8.87
N GLU A 198 -4.63 8.57 -8.55
CA GLU A 198 -3.83 9.80 -8.66
C GLU A 198 -3.10 10.17 -7.36
N CYS A 199 -3.79 10.04 -6.22
CA CYS A 199 -3.33 10.58 -4.94
C CYS A 199 -3.18 9.53 -3.83
N SER A 200 -3.63 8.30 -4.07
CA SER A 200 -3.73 7.21 -3.09
C SER A 200 -4.57 7.51 -1.84
N SER A 201 -5.30 8.63 -1.81
CA SER A 201 -6.25 8.89 -0.72
C SER A 201 -7.35 7.83 -0.71
N GLN A 202 -7.75 7.42 0.49
CA GLN A 202 -8.87 6.48 0.71
C GLN A 202 -10.24 7.19 0.72
N LEU A 203 -10.27 8.51 0.50
CA LEU A 203 -11.51 9.30 0.46
C LEU A 203 -12.22 9.17 -0.88
N ILE A 204 -12.55 7.93 -1.25
CA ILE A 204 -13.21 7.60 -2.52
C ILE A 204 -14.71 7.55 -2.31
N ARG A 205 -15.48 8.14 -3.21
CA ARG A 205 -16.94 8.07 -3.19
C ARG A 205 -17.45 7.74 -4.58
N GLN A 206 -18.63 7.14 -4.68
CA GLN A 206 -19.33 7.15 -5.96
C GLN A 206 -20.04 8.49 -6.17
N THR A 207 -20.10 8.94 -7.42
CA THR A 207 -20.76 10.21 -7.79
C THR A 207 -22.28 10.09 -7.87
N GLN A 208 -22.80 8.86 -7.90
CA GLN A 208 -24.24 8.56 -7.99
C GLN A 208 -24.68 7.67 -6.82
N PRO A 209 -25.01 8.22 -5.63
CA PRO A 209 -25.25 7.42 -4.41
C PRO A 209 -26.35 6.35 -4.51
N ASN A 210 -27.28 6.49 -5.45
CA ASN A 210 -28.36 5.52 -5.69
C ASN A 210 -27.97 4.41 -6.68
N ASN A 211 -26.79 4.47 -7.29
CA ASN A 211 -26.32 3.43 -8.18
C ASN A 211 -25.88 2.20 -7.37
N THR A 212 -26.42 1.05 -7.76
CA THR A 212 -26.13 -0.25 -7.16
C THR A 212 -25.32 -1.15 -8.10
N ASN A 213 -25.08 -0.75 -9.34
CA ASN A 213 -24.28 -1.51 -10.31
C ASN A 213 -22.84 -0.98 -10.34
N PRO A 214 -21.83 -1.75 -9.90
CA PRO A 214 -20.44 -1.29 -9.91
C PRO A 214 -19.92 -0.96 -11.30
N PHE A 215 -20.37 -1.66 -12.35
CA PHE A 215 -19.85 -1.47 -13.70
C PHE A 215 -20.35 -0.18 -14.37
N ASP A 216 -21.43 0.42 -13.84
CA ASP A 216 -21.94 1.73 -14.24
C ASP A 216 -21.46 2.85 -13.31
N ALA A 217 -20.67 2.52 -12.28
CA ALA A 217 -20.24 3.47 -11.28
C ALA A 217 -19.20 4.45 -11.83
N CYS A 218 -19.33 5.69 -11.39
CA CYS A 218 -18.29 6.70 -11.53
C CYS A 218 -17.78 7.05 -10.13
N TRP A 219 -16.47 7.01 -9.97
CA TRP A 219 -15.76 7.26 -8.72
C TRP A 219 -15.25 8.70 -8.69
N ALA A 220 -15.14 9.26 -7.49
CA ALA A 220 -14.53 10.56 -7.25
C ALA A 220 -13.69 10.52 -5.98
N CYS A 221 -12.50 11.11 -6.05
CA CYS A 221 -11.65 11.33 -4.89
C CYS A 221 -11.98 12.67 -4.24
N ARG A 222 -12.23 12.68 -2.94
CA ARG A 222 -12.48 13.92 -2.19
C ARG A 222 -11.21 14.73 -1.91
N ALA A 223 -10.04 14.09 -1.87
CA ALA A 223 -8.77 14.76 -1.60
C ALA A 223 -8.27 15.56 -2.82
N CYS A 224 -8.11 14.91 -3.97
CA CYS A 224 -7.56 15.54 -5.18
C CYS A 224 -8.61 15.96 -6.22
N GLY A 225 -9.88 15.55 -6.07
CA GLY A 225 -10.94 15.84 -7.02
C GLY A 225 -10.95 14.98 -8.29
N HIS A 226 -10.01 14.04 -8.46
CA HIS A 226 -9.99 13.12 -9.60
C HIS A 226 -11.30 12.32 -9.69
N THR A 227 -11.80 12.14 -10.90
CA THR A 227 -13.01 11.38 -11.21
C THR A 227 -12.75 10.41 -12.35
N GLY A 228 -13.34 9.23 -12.32
CA GLY A 228 -13.20 8.23 -13.38
C GLY A 228 -14.31 7.20 -13.37
N SER A 229 -14.46 6.47 -14.47
CA SER A 229 -15.37 5.31 -14.54
C SER A 229 -14.85 4.14 -13.70
N ASN A 230 -15.69 3.16 -13.39
CA ASN A 230 -15.25 1.92 -12.76
C ASN A 230 -14.16 1.21 -13.57
N GLN A 231 -14.28 1.20 -14.91
CA GLN A 231 -13.30 0.58 -15.79
C GLN A 231 -11.91 1.22 -15.63
N GLU A 232 -11.84 2.55 -15.78
CA GLU A 232 -10.60 3.31 -15.65
C GLU A 232 -10.00 3.18 -14.25
N TRP A 233 -10.83 3.28 -13.22
CA TRP A 233 -10.36 3.27 -11.84
C TRP A 233 -9.77 1.92 -11.46
N LEU A 234 -10.51 0.84 -11.71
CA LEU A 234 -10.11 -0.52 -11.35
C LEU A 234 -8.95 -1.01 -12.21
N GLY A 235 -8.90 -0.66 -13.49
CA GLY A 235 -7.75 -0.97 -14.36
C GLY A 235 -6.42 -0.42 -13.82
N ARG A 236 -6.45 0.71 -13.11
CA ARG A 236 -5.26 1.34 -12.52
C ARG A 236 -4.89 0.82 -11.15
N ILE A 237 -5.85 0.36 -10.34
CA ILE A 237 -5.57 -0.06 -8.95
C ILE A 237 -5.45 -1.58 -8.78
N LEU A 238 -6.07 -2.39 -9.64
CA LEU A 238 -6.06 -3.85 -9.50
C LEU A 238 -4.67 -4.50 -9.64
N PRO A 239 -3.77 -4.04 -10.54
CA PRO A 239 -2.41 -4.58 -10.59
C PRO A 239 -1.65 -4.40 -9.27
N SER A 240 -1.79 -3.22 -8.63
CA SER A 240 -1.25 -2.99 -7.28
C SER A 240 -1.96 -3.88 -6.25
N PHE A 241 -3.28 -4.02 -6.39
CA PHE A 241 -4.07 -4.84 -5.47
C PHE A 241 -3.65 -6.32 -5.47
N PHE A 242 -3.32 -6.88 -6.63
CA PHE A 242 -2.93 -8.28 -6.77
C PHE A 242 -1.41 -8.51 -6.77
N ALA A 243 -0.58 -7.46 -6.78
CA ALA A 243 0.88 -7.56 -6.89
C ALA A 243 1.52 -8.61 -5.96
N GLY A 244 1.08 -8.68 -4.70
CA GLY A 244 1.58 -9.67 -3.75
C GLY A 244 1.22 -11.11 -4.12
N ALA A 245 -0.01 -11.33 -4.59
CA ALA A 245 -0.48 -12.63 -5.04
C ALA A 245 0.17 -13.05 -6.37
N SER A 246 0.32 -12.13 -7.32
CA SER A 246 1.04 -12.37 -8.59
C SER A 246 2.51 -12.69 -8.35
N PHE A 247 3.18 -12.01 -7.40
CA PHE A 247 4.55 -12.34 -7.01
C PHE A 247 4.67 -13.75 -6.43
N LEU A 248 3.74 -14.16 -5.56
CA LEU A 248 3.71 -15.51 -5.00
C LEU A 248 3.47 -16.56 -6.08
N ALA A 249 2.50 -16.33 -6.97
CA ALA A 249 2.21 -17.21 -8.10
C ALA A 249 3.47 -17.40 -8.98
N ALA A 250 4.13 -16.31 -9.35
CA ALA A 250 5.36 -16.39 -10.15
C ALA A 250 6.49 -17.17 -9.45
N LYS A 251 6.66 -16.99 -8.14
CA LYS A 251 7.68 -17.69 -7.34
C LYS A 251 7.40 -19.19 -7.23
N ASP A 252 6.13 -19.55 -7.08
CA ASP A 252 5.70 -20.94 -6.85
C ASP A 252 5.34 -21.68 -8.16
N GLY A 253 5.50 -21.01 -9.32
CA GLY A 253 5.14 -21.56 -10.63
C GLY A 253 3.63 -21.73 -10.84
N GLY A 254 2.82 -20.99 -10.09
CA GLY A 254 1.37 -20.95 -10.20
C GLY A 254 0.87 -19.95 -11.24
N PRO A 255 -0.43 -20.00 -11.59
CA PRO A 255 -1.05 -19.04 -12.51
C PRO A 255 -1.22 -17.68 -11.83
N ASP A 256 -1.05 -16.60 -12.60
CA ASP A 256 -1.34 -15.25 -12.12
C ASP A 256 -2.84 -15.14 -11.77
N PRO A 257 -3.21 -14.58 -10.59
CA PRO A 257 -4.61 -14.35 -10.25
C PRO A 257 -5.32 -13.33 -11.16
N LEU A 258 -4.55 -12.47 -11.84
CA LEU A 258 -5.05 -11.36 -12.65
C LEU A 258 -4.63 -11.52 -14.12
N ASP A 259 -5.50 -11.11 -15.04
CA ASP A 259 -5.22 -11.13 -16.48
C ASP A 259 -5.84 -9.91 -17.19
N THR A 260 -5.42 -9.70 -18.44
CA THR A 260 -5.97 -8.67 -19.31
C THR A 260 -7.34 -9.08 -19.84
N CYS A 261 -8.35 -8.26 -19.58
CA CYS A 261 -9.70 -8.50 -20.07
C CYS A 261 -9.77 -8.27 -21.59
N PRO A 262 -10.29 -9.22 -22.39
CA PRO A 262 -10.37 -9.07 -23.84
C PRO A 262 -11.46 -8.10 -24.30
N ASP A 263 -12.36 -7.68 -23.41
CA ASP A 263 -13.47 -6.78 -23.72
C ASP A 263 -13.09 -5.31 -23.51
N CYS A 264 -12.46 -5.00 -22.37
CA CYS A 264 -12.09 -3.63 -22.01
C CYS A 264 -10.58 -3.35 -22.05
N ASN A 265 -9.75 -4.36 -22.28
CA ASN A 265 -8.28 -4.29 -22.36
C ASN A 265 -7.58 -3.80 -21.09
N GLU A 266 -8.27 -3.82 -19.94
CA GLU A 266 -7.68 -3.54 -18.63
C GLU A 266 -7.17 -4.83 -17.99
N GLU A 267 -6.09 -4.74 -17.21
CA GLU A 267 -5.58 -5.83 -16.37
C GLU A 267 -6.48 -5.98 -15.13
N ALA A 268 -7.68 -6.54 -15.37
CA ALA A 268 -8.80 -6.51 -14.43
C ALA A 268 -9.63 -7.80 -14.44
N TYR A 269 -9.25 -8.82 -15.22
CA TYR A 269 -9.90 -10.13 -15.19
C TYR A 269 -9.37 -10.95 -14.03
N VAL A 270 -10.22 -11.21 -13.03
CA VAL A 270 -9.84 -11.99 -11.84
C VAL A 270 -10.32 -13.43 -12.01
N TYR A 271 -9.38 -14.37 -12.03
CA TYR A 271 -9.68 -15.79 -12.30
C TYR A 271 -10.60 -16.41 -11.24
N GLU A 272 -10.41 -16.06 -9.96
CA GLU A 272 -11.24 -16.54 -8.85
C GLU A 272 -12.71 -16.12 -9.02
N GLU A 273 -12.93 -14.88 -9.41
CA GLU A 273 -14.26 -14.30 -9.65
C GLU A 273 -14.85 -14.68 -11.03
N LYS A 274 -14.03 -15.25 -11.91
CA LYS A 274 -14.36 -15.60 -13.31
C LYS A 274 -14.96 -14.41 -14.07
N MET A 275 -14.49 -13.21 -13.77
CA MET A 275 -14.99 -11.99 -14.39
C MET A 275 -14.00 -10.83 -14.34
N CYS A 276 -14.19 -9.89 -15.25
CA CYS A 276 -13.54 -8.59 -15.23
C CYS A 276 -14.20 -7.68 -14.19
N LEU A 277 -13.43 -7.21 -13.22
CA LEU A 277 -13.91 -6.28 -12.19
C LEU A 277 -14.03 -4.83 -12.72
N ALA A 278 -13.40 -4.52 -13.85
CA ALA A 278 -13.46 -3.21 -14.50
C ALA A 278 -14.76 -3.02 -15.33
N CYS A 279 -15.09 -3.97 -16.22
CA CYS A 279 -16.24 -3.85 -17.12
C CYS A 279 -17.35 -4.90 -16.92
N GLY A 280 -17.16 -5.90 -16.04
CA GLY A 280 -18.15 -6.94 -15.77
C GLY A 280 -18.14 -8.11 -16.77
N PHE A 281 -17.22 -8.13 -17.74
CA PHE A 281 -17.06 -9.23 -18.70
C PHE A 281 -16.93 -10.58 -17.99
N LYS A 282 -17.67 -11.59 -18.48
CA LYS A 282 -17.59 -12.98 -18.01
C LYS A 282 -17.25 -13.89 -19.18
N LEU A 283 -16.23 -14.71 -19.01
CA LEU A 283 -15.88 -15.71 -20.02
C LEU A 283 -17.00 -16.76 -20.07
N LYS A 284 -17.65 -16.89 -21.23
CA LYS A 284 -18.64 -17.95 -21.44
C LYS A 284 -17.92 -19.30 -21.50
N PRO A 285 -18.44 -20.35 -20.85
CA PRO A 285 -17.92 -21.70 -20.98
C PRO A 285 -17.87 -22.10 -22.46
N ARG A 286 -16.70 -22.54 -22.91
CA ARG A 286 -16.45 -23.05 -24.25
C ARG A 286 -15.51 -24.24 -24.12
N GLU A 287 -15.57 -25.14 -25.10
CA GLU A 287 -14.72 -26.33 -25.16
C GLU A 287 -14.09 -26.42 -26.55
N CYS A 288 -12.90 -27.02 -26.62
CA CYS A 288 -12.23 -27.29 -27.87
C CYS A 288 -13.09 -28.23 -28.75
N ALA A 289 -13.32 -27.84 -30.00
CA ALA A 289 -14.11 -28.63 -30.95
C ALA A 289 -13.52 -30.01 -31.30
N VAL A 290 -12.28 -30.31 -30.90
CA VAL A 290 -11.58 -31.56 -31.21
C VAL A 290 -11.48 -32.49 -30.00
N CYS A 291 -11.03 -31.96 -28.85
CA CYS A 291 -10.78 -32.78 -27.65
C CYS A 291 -11.72 -32.46 -26.47
N SER A 292 -12.65 -31.53 -26.63
CA SER A 292 -13.61 -31.12 -25.59
C SER A 292 -12.99 -30.56 -24.29
N VAL A 293 -11.70 -30.22 -24.30
CA VAL A 293 -11.05 -29.54 -23.17
C VAL A 293 -11.61 -28.12 -23.05
N PRO A 294 -11.94 -27.63 -21.84
CA PRO A 294 -12.39 -26.26 -21.62
C PRO A 294 -11.40 -25.23 -22.17
N LEU A 295 -11.91 -24.20 -22.85
CA LEU A 295 -11.11 -23.11 -23.40
C LEU A 295 -10.99 -21.95 -22.41
N GLY A 296 -9.75 -21.50 -22.21
CA GLY A 296 -9.40 -20.41 -21.30
C GLY A 296 -9.59 -19.01 -21.88
N LEU A 297 -9.10 -18.02 -21.14
CA LEU A 297 -9.06 -16.62 -21.57
C LEU A 297 -7.99 -16.40 -22.65
N ASP A 298 -6.88 -17.12 -22.57
CA ASP A 298 -5.80 -17.20 -23.56
C ASP A 298 -6.28 -17.73 -24.93
N GLU A 299 -7.41 -18.43 -24.94
CA GLU A 299 -8.08 -18.98 -26.11
C GLU A 299 -9.39 -18.20 -26.41
N TYR A 300 -9.44 -16.93 -26.03
CA TYR A 300 -10.57 -16.06 -26.34
C TYR A 300 -10.72 -15.85 -27.86
N GLY A 301 -11.94 -15.98 -28.36
CA GLY A 301 -12.24 -15.92 -29.81
C GLY A 301 -11.91 -17.21 -30.58
N GLU A 302 -11.21 -18.16 -29.97
CA GLU A 302 -10.83 -19.42 -30.62
C GLU A 302 -11.91 -20.51 -30.51
N THR A 303 -11.89 -21.46 -31.46
CA THR A 303 -12.79 -22.64 -31.48
C THR A 303 -12.09 -23.94 -31.10
N ILE A 304 -10.76 -23.93 -31.04
CA ILE A 304 -9.89 -25.07 -30.74
C ILE A 304 -8.83 -24.64 -29.73
N CYS A 305 -8.33 -25.58 -28.92
CA CYS A 305 -7.30 -25.26 -27.95
C CYS A 305 -5.95 -24.97 -28.62
N SER A 306 -5.07 -24.29 -27.89
CA SER A 306 -3.72 -23.89 -28.30
C SER A 306 -2.93 -25.04 -28.95
N TYR A 307 -3.03 -26.25 -28.40
CA TYR A 307 -2.42 -27.45 -28.98
C TYR A 307 -2.97 -27.80 -30.37
N HIS A 308 -4.30 -27.87 -30.52
CA HIS A 308 -4.91 -28.20 -31.81
C HIS A 308 -4.75 -27.07 -32.84
N ARG A 309 -4.67 -25.81 -32.39
CA ARG A 309 -4.30 -24.66 -33.23
C ARG A 309 -2.90 -24.83 -33.80
N TYR A 310 -1.92 -25.13 -32.93
CA TYR A 310 -0.54 -25.40 -33.34
C TYR A 310 -0.44 -26.56 -34.35
N VAL A 311 -1.15 -27.67 -34.11
CA VAL A 311 -1.19 -28.81 -35.05
C VAL A 311 -1.79 -28.40 -36.40
N ALA A 312 -2.90 -27.65 -36.41
CA ALA A 312 -3.56 -27.20 -37.63
C ALA A 312 -2.69 -26.24 -38.46
N GLU A 313 -1.97 -25.33 -37.81
CA GLU A 313 -1.03 -24.41 -38.45
C GLU A 313 0.13 -25.18 -39.11
N LYS A 314 0.71 -26.15 -38.40
CA LYS A 314 1.81 -26.96 -38.92
C LYS A 314 1.44 -27.81 -40.14
N GLU A 315 0.21 -28.34 -40.19
CA GLU A 315 -0.26 -29.10 -41.34
C GLU A 315 -0.69 -28.20 -42.52
N ARG A 316 -1.00 -26.92 -42.28
CA ARG A 316 -1.30 -25.94 -43.35
C ARG A 316 -0.04 -25.53 -44.13
N ASP A 317 1.12 -25.51 -43.46
CA ASP A 317 2.41 -25.11 -44.04
C ASP A 317 3.15 -26.27 -44.75
N ARG A 318 2.50 -27.44 -44.89
CA ARG A 318 3.03 -28.65 -45.51
C ARG A 318 2.41 -28.92 -46.88
#